data_AF-C3ZWW7-F1
#
_entry.id   AF-C3ZWW7-F1
#
_cell.length_a   1.000
_cell.length_b   1.000
_cell.length_c   1.000
_cell.angle_alpha   90.00
_cell.angle_beta   90.00
_cell.angle_gamma   90.00
#
_symmetry.space_group_name_H-M   'P 1'
#
loop_
_entity.id
_entity.type
_entity.pdbx_description
1 polymer ?
#
loop_
_entity_poly.entity_id
_entity_poly.type
_entity_poly.pdbx_seq_one_letter_code
_entity_poly.pdbx_strand_id
1 'polypeptide(L)'
;MQQLYSQACHQGARPVHNTRGLVVGQYRSGKTCVVRRLTGEKAVEDEPITDGIEISPSVMTTTWRKAKGRTESASKDTSQQSQNQQRLQGDDTVQQQTQDIPDDVITKAKERLQGGITEEQLGTAEHPRLSIWDFGGQATYYGSHQCFFTPRGIYILVMSLLQKLSDPVPYLDYKASADNLVTGRDYLDHWLNSVRTHGLVHKRKDKPPIVLVLTRKDMVTKSEIEQYKKDILDHISDMAAGKHVLPKIFVIDNFSKDNSDIDELREYLREVAKSQWYMGQEVPITWLHLKSKLMDKRGQDDPFCPFQDAVDLALSDDVGITDDSHVADILTFLHDLGDIIFINEPVLRDHVALRPQVMIDVFKTIITVPEYQQDRSMGGEVAEMWRRLENEGILSDRLLTIIWTKADQKMQKPFLLRNKPFLKRLMEKYYLICNATPIGDFDETTHEPEKEEIYFVPSLLAAKPDDSILYPGHMSRFQYPLYVEFDNTFLPSGMFYRLQAICVRRFGLEESQVFAGCGRFPTDDAKQQFVVTKVKHYLKVELLSTEDENKAVFTQGLPVRKFLSSCLFEIKEKWIPSIQYDWCFEEESDEGAGKLSFHPLSDIEQEAAMRSSR
;
A
#
# COMPACT_ATOMS: atom_id res chain seq x y z
N MET A 1 5.25 24.03 -1.45
CA MET A 1 3.95 23.44 -1.05
C MET A 1 3.00 24.33 -0.20
N GLN A 2 3.08 24.45 1.14
CA GLN A 2 1.99 25.10 1.93
C GLN A 2 1.66 26.55 1.50
N GLN A 3 2.67 27.37 1.23
CA GLN A 3 2.49 28.73 0.73
C GLN A 3 1.85 28.74 -0.66
N LEU A 4 2.34 27.90 -1.57
CA LEU A 4 1.79 27.72 -2.92
C LEU A 4 0.30 27.33 -2.87
N TYR A 5 -0.06 26.35 -2.04
CA TYR A 5 -1.45 25.94 -1.85
C TYR A 5 -2.32 27.08 -1.31
N SER A 6 -1.85 27.79 -0.28
CA SER A 6 -2.58 28.92 0.28
C SER A 6 -2.80 30.02 -0.76
N GLN A 7 -1.76 30.43 -1.50
CA GLN A 7 -1.87 31.43 -2.57
C GLN A 7 -2.85 31.00 -3.67
N ALA A 8 -2.79 29.74 -4.10
CA ALA A 8 -3.70 29.21 -5.11
C ALA A 8 -5.16 29.19 -4.61
N CYS A 9 -5.41 28.88 -3.33
CA CYS A 9 -6.76 28.96 -2.76
C CYS A 9 -7.31 30.39 -2.72
N HIS A 10 -6.47 31.43 -2.51
CA HIS A 10 -6.92 32.83 -2.56
C HIS A 10 -7.41 33.25 -3.94
N GLN A 11 -6.95 32.59 -5.01
CA GLN A 11 -7.43 32.82 -6.38
C GLN A 11 -8.75 32.09 -6.68
N GLY A 12 -9.24 31.29 -5.74
CA GLY A 12 -10.47 30.51 -5.85
C GLY A 12 -10.24 29.04 -5.49
N ALA A 13 -11.11 28.51 -4.63
CA ALA A 13 -11.10 27.12 -4.21
C ALA A 13 -12.51 26.53 -4.21
N ARG A 14 -12.59 25.19 -4.21
CA ARG A 14 -13.84 24.47 -3.97
C ARG A 14 -13.64 23.37 -2.94
N PRO A 15 -14.65 23.11 -2.09
CA PRO A 15 -14.60 22.01 -1.15
C PRO A 15 -14.72 20.66 -1.87
N VAL A 16 -13.83 19.73 -1.52
CA VAL A 16 -13.84 18.36 -2.06
C VAL A 16 -14.33 17.38 -1.02
N HIS A 17 -15.28 16.53 -1.40
CA HIS A 17 -15.90 15.50 -0.57
C HIS A 17 -15.71 14.12 -1.19
N ASN A 18 -14.47 13.63 -1.22
CA ASN A 18 -14.14 12.30 -1.73
C ASN A 18 -13.33 11.48 -0.72
N THR A 19 -13.53 10.17 -0.71
CA THR A 19 -12.73 9.27 0.10
C THR A 19 -12.60 7.90 -0.54
N ARG A 20 -11.66 7.11 -0.03
CA ARG A 20 -11.44 5.71 -0.43
C ARG A 20 -12.10 4.80 0.60
N GLY A 21 -12.79 3.77 0.11
CA GLY A 21 -13.28 2.64 0.89
C GLY A 21 -12.41 1.43 0.60
N LEU A 22 -11.46 1.13 1.49
CA LEU A 22 -10.49 0.06 1.31
C LEU A 22 -11.05 -1.22 1.93
N VAL A 23 -11.51 -2.16 1.11
CA VAL A 23 -12.06 -3.44 1.55
C VAL A 23 -10.92 -4.43 1.72
N VAL A 24 -10.66 -4.80 2.97
CA VAL A 24 -9.52 -5.63 3.39
C VAL A 24 -10.00 -6.81 4.21
N GLY A 25 -9.15 -7.82 4.39
CA GLY A 25 -9.52 -9.02 5.15
C GLY A 25 -8.97 -10.30 4.53
N GLN A 26 -9.01 -11.37 5.32
CA GLN A 26 -8.48 -12.68 4.96
C GLN A 26 -9.03 -13.20 3.63
N TYR A 27 -8.24 -14.04 2.95
CA TYR A 27 -8.67 -14.85 1.82
C TYR A 27 -10.05 -15.52 2.05
N ARG A 28 -10.93 -15.48 1.03
CA ARG A 28 -12.30 -16.03 1.04
C ARG A 28 -13.25 -15.55 2.17
N SER A 29 -12.97 -14.41 2.78
CA SER A 29 -13.88 -13.76 3.75
C SER A 29 -15.14 -13.16 3.12
N GLY A 30 -15.28 -13.14 1.79
CA GLY A 30 -16.43 -12.57 1.08
C GLY A 30 -16.31 -11.09 0.71
N LYS A 31 -15.10 -10.53 0.69
CA LYS A 31 -14.80 -9.13 0.32
C LYS A 31 -15.44 -8.70 -1.00
N THR A 32 -15.13 -9.42 -2.08
CA THR A 32 -15.64 -9.11 -3.42
C THR A 32 -17.16 -9.18 -3.47
N CYS A 33 -17.79 -10.14 -2.78
CA CYS A 33 -19.25 -10.18 -2.65
C CYS A 33 -19.80 -8.93 -1.93
N VAL A 34 -19.15 -8.48 -0.85
CA VAL A 34 -19.51 -7.24 -0.15
C VAL A 34 -19.35 -6.03 -1.08
N VAL A 35 -18.25 -5.95 -1.84
CA VAL A 35 -18.00 -4.88 -2.83
C VAL A 35 -19.11 -4.83 -3.86
N ARG A 36 -19.43 -5.96 -4.51
CA ARG A 36 -20.52 -6.08 -5.48
C ARG A 36 -21.85 -5.63 -4.88
N ARG A 37 -22.17 -6.12 -3.68
CA ARG A 37 -23.40 -5.75 -2.99
C ARG A 37 -23.43 -4.25 -2.65
N LEU A 38 -22.32 -3.65 -2.25
CA LEU A 38 -22.19 -2.20 -1.98
C LEU A 38 -22.36 -1.37 -3.26
N THR A 39 -21.84 -1.82 -4.41
CA THR A 39 -21.97 -1.13 -5.70
C THR A 39 -23.32 -1.37 -6.40
N GLY A 40 -24.17 -2.25 -5.85
CA GLY A 40 -25.52 -2.52 -6.34
C GLY A 40 -25.63 -3.73 -7.26
N GLU A 41 -24.52 -4.45 -7.44
CA GLU A 41 -24.46 -5.74 -8.12
C GLU A 41 -24.88 -6.89 -7.18
N LYS A 42 -25.17 -8.05 -7.77
CA LYS A 42 -25.43 -9.27 -7.01
C LYS A 42 -24.11 -9.95 -6.64
N ALA A 43 -24.10 -10.63 -5.49
CA ALA A 43 -23.01 -11.53 -5.14
C ALA A 43 -23.05 -12.80 -6.01
N VAL A 44 -21.89 -13.42 -6.21
CA VAL A 44 -21.72 -14.68 -6.95
C VAL A 44 -21.13 -15.73 -6.00
N GLU A 45 -21.61 -16.97 -6.11
CA GLU A 45 -21.27 -18.06 -5.18
C GLU A 45 -19.83 -18.56 -5.36
N ASP A 46 -19.37 -18.61 -6.62
CA ASP A 46 -18.01 -18.95 -7.03
C ASP A 46 -17.25 -17.73 -7.56
N GLU A 47 -17.34 -16.60 -6.85
CA GLU A 47 -16.62 -15.39 -7.21
C GLU A 47 -15.09 -15.68 -7.27
N PRO A 48 -14.42 -15.33 -8.39
CA PRO A 48 -12.97 -15.46 -8.49
C PRO A 48 -12.27 -14.71 -7.37
N ILE A 49 -11.10 -15.22 -6.98
CA ILE A 49 -10.32 -14.59 -5.94
C ILE A 49 -9.78 -13.26 -6.47
N THR A 50 -9.88 -12.17 -5.72
CA THR A 50 -9.23 -10.91 -6.11
C THR A 50 -7.72 -11.11 -6.27
N ASP A 51 -7.22 -10.93 -7.50
CA ASP A 51 -5.79 -10.87 -7.79
C ASP A 51 -5.32 -9.46 -7.43
N GLY A 52 -4.41 -9.30 -6.46
CA GLY A 52 -3.88 -8.01 -6.00
C GLY A 52 -4.96 -7.03 -5.54
N ILE A 53 -5.17 -5.91 -6.24
CA ILE A 53 -6.20 -4.91 -5.88
C ILE A 53 -7.08 -4.61 -7.10
N GLU A 54 -8.39 -4.50 -6.89
CA GLU A 54 -9.35 -4.08 -7.90
C GLU A 54 -10.04 -2.78 -7.48
N ILE A 55 -9.91 -1.73 -8.29
CA ILE A 55 -10.50 -0.43 -8.03
C ILE A 55 -11.83 -0.31 -8.79
N SER A 56 -12.93 -0.24 -8.03
CA SER A 56 -14.24 0.09 -8.60
C SER A 56 -14.34 1.59 -8.90
N PRO A 57 -15.02 1.99 -9.99
CA PRO A 57 -15.29 3.40 -10.29
C PRO A 57 -15.89 4.11 -9.07
N SER A 58 -15.46 5.34 -8.81
CA SER A 58 -15.97 6.09 -7.65
C SER A 58 -17.44 6.47 -7.85
N VAL A 59 -18.27 6.03 -6.91
CA VAL A 59 -19.73 6.18 -6.94
C VAL A 59 -20.14 7.25 -5.94
N MET A 60 -21.11 8.11 -6.29
CA MET A 60 -21.73 8.99 -5.30
C MET A 60 -22.55 8.12 -4.33
N THR A 61 -22.47 8.41 -3.03
CA THR A 61 -23.19 7.60 -2.02
C THR A 61 -24.72 7.59 -2.21
N THR A 62 -25.30 8.52 -2.96
CA THR A 62 -26.73 8.50 -3.39
C THR A 62 -27.02 7.51 -4.50
N THR A 63 -26.09 7.36 -5.45
CA THR A 63 -26.24 6.47 -6.62
C THR A 63 -26.10 4.98 -6.27
N TRP A 64 -25.83 4.66 -5.00
CA TRP A 64 -25.87 3.29 -4.46
C TRP A 64 -27.27 2.64 -4.51
N ARG A 65 -28.32 3.40 -4.86
CA ARG A 65 -29.66 2.88 -5.15
C ARG A 65 -30.05 3.06 -6.62
N LYS A 66 -30.37 1.91 -7.27
CA LYS A 66 -30.94 1.65 -8.61
C LYS A 66 -30.02 1.81 -9.84
N ALA A 67 -29.40 0.70 -10.23
CA ALA A 67 -29.37 0.30 -11.65
C ALA A 67 -30.72 -0.36 -12.00
N LYS A 68 -31.69 0.43 -12.49
CA LYS A 68 -32.84 -0.09 -13.23
C LYS A 68 -32.92 0.67 -14.55
N GLY A 69 -32.49 0.01 -15.62
CA GLY A 69 -32.79 0.30 -17.03
C GLY A 69 -32.57 1.75 -17.49
N ARG A 70 -31.40 2.06 -18.04
CA ARG A 70 -31.30 3.09 -19.09
C ARG A 70 -31.62 2.41 -20.42
N THR A 71 -32.90 2.36 -20.75
CA THR A 71 -33.31 2.41 -22.15
C THR A 71 -33.14 3.86 -22.62
N GLU A 72 -32.78 3.99 -23.89
CA GLU A 72 -32.52 5.21 -24.63
C GLU A 72 -33.61 6.29 -24.49
N SER A 73 -33.21 7.52 -24.83
CA SER A 73 -33.99 8.75 -25.03
C SER A 73 -34.05 9.73 -23.86
N ALA A 74 -33.22 10.77 -23.95
CA ALA A 74 -33.49 12.09 -23.40
C ALA A 74 -32.88 13.14 -24.35
N SER A 75 -33.57 13.36 -25.46
CA SER A 75 -33.41 14.57 -26.26
C SER A 75 -34.65 15.44 -26.05
N LYS A 76 -34.39 16.73 -25.76
CA LYS A 76 -35.30 17.88 -25.80
C LYS A 76 -36.33 17.97 -24.66
N ASP A 77 -36.03 18.87 -23.73
CA ASP A 77 -36.88 19.98 -23.29
C ASP A 77 -36.16 20.55 -22.06
N THR A 78 -35.71 21.81 -22.03
CA THR A 78 -36.60 22.94 -21.79
C THR A 78 -35.83 24.23 -22.07
N SER A 79 -36.23 24.94 -23.11
CA SER A 79 -36.13 26.39 -23.17
C SER A 79 -37.33 26.98 -22.42
N GLN A 80 -37.14 28.17 -21.85
CA GLN A 80 -38.09 29.02 -21.11
C GLN A 80 -37.95 28.97 -19.58
N GLN A 81 -37.16 29.90 -19.04
CA GLN A 81 -37.70 31.06 -18.30
C GLN A 81 -36.55 31.95 -17.83
N SER A 82 -36.22 32.93 -18.67
CA SER A 82 -35.64 34.19 -18.23
C SER A 82 -36.82 35.16 -18.01
N GLN A 83 -36.86 35.82 -16.85
CA GLN A 83 -37.42 37.15 -16.56
C GLN A 83 -38.07 37.17 -15.18
N ASN A 84 -37.36 37.73 -14.20
CA ASN A 84 -37.83 38.88 -13.42
C ASN A 84 -36.80 39.22 -12.33
N GLN A 85 -35.89 40.14 -12.65
CA GLN A 85 -35.33 41.05 -11.67
C GLN A 85 -36.22 42.29 -11.63
N GLN A 86 -36.68 42.70 -10.44
CA GLN A 86 -36.67 44.12 -10.05
C GLN A 86 -36.93 44.32 -8.55
N ARG A 87 -35.96 45.03 -7.95
CA ARG A 87 -36.06 46.04 -6.88
C ARG A 87 -36.53 45.62 -5.48
N LEU A 88 -35.60 45.77 -4.53
CA LEU A 88 -35.74 46.70 -3.40
C LEU A 88 -34.34 47.13 -2.93
N GLN A 89 -34.07 48.43 -3.00
CA GLN A 89 -32.94 49.10 -2.37
C GLN A 89 -33.25 49.32 -0.89
N GLY A 90 -32.26 49.10 -0.03
CA GLY A 90 -32.20 49.58 1.34
C GLY A 90 -30.73 49.68 1.71
N ASP A 91 -30.24 50.91 1.79
CA ASP A 91 -28.92 51.27 2.32
C ASP A 91 -28.80 50.82 3.78
N ASP A 92 -27.66 50.24 4.15
CA ASP A 92 -27.00 50.55 5.41
C ASP A 92 -25.50 50.22 5.34
N THR A 93 -24.71 51.28 5.36
CA THR A 93 -23.25 51.32 5.39
C THR A 93 -22.67 50.70 6.68
N VAL A 94 -21.85 49.65 6.54
CA VAL A 94 -20.80 49.31 7.53
C VAL A 94 -19.50 49.05 6.79
N GLN A 95 -18.53 49.93 7.01
CA GLN A 95 -17.18 49.85 6.49
C GLN A 95 -16.43 48.67 7.13
N GLN A 96 -16.15 47.62 6.35
CA GLN A 96 -15.01 46.73 6.59
C GLN A 96 -14.11 46.79 5.36
N GLN A 97 -12.84 47.13 5.58
CA GLN A 97 -11.79 47.14 4.56
C GLN A 97 -11.54 45.71 4.09
N THR A 98 -12.26 45.27 3.06
CA THR A 98 -11.87 44.16 2.20
C THR A 98 -10.82 44.66 1.22
N GLN A 99 -9.69 43.96 1.12
CA GLN A 99 -8.77 44.13 -0.01
C GLN A 99 -9.52 43.74 -1.28
N ASP A 100 -9.73 44.70 -2.18
CA ASP A 100 -10.44 44.49 -3.44
C ASP A 100 -9.70 43.48 -4.32
N ILE A 101 -10.37 42.36 -4.60
CA ILE A 101 -9.94 41.39 -5.61
C ILE A 101 -10.31 41.99 -6.98
N PRO A 102 -9.36 42.13 -7.93
CA PRO A 102 -9.65 42.69 -9.25
C PRO A 102 -10.79 41.98 -10.00
N ASP A 103 -11.65 42.73 -10.68
CA ASP A 103 -12.84 42.23 -11.40
C ASP A 103 -12.51 41.23 -12.53
N ASP A 104 -11.30 41.29 -13.09
CA ASP A 104 -10.82 40.35 -14.11
C ASP A 104 -10.52 38.96 -13.50
N VAL A 105 -10.08 38.91 -12.25
CA VAL A 105 -9.90 37.66 -11.48
C VAL A 105 -11.24 37.03 -11.16
N ILE A 106 -12.25 37.83 -10.78
CA ILE A 106 -13.62 37.36 -10.50
C ILE A 106 -14.29 36.86 -11.78
N THR A 107 -14.09 37.57 -12.90
CA THR A 107 -14.64 37.18 -14.21
C THR A 107 -13.99 35.89 -14.72
N LYS A 108 -12.65 35.81 -14.70
CA LYS A 108 -11.92 34.57 -15.05
C LYS A 108 -12.24 33.42 -14.10
N ALA A 109 -12.45 33.66 -12.81
CA ALA A 109 -12.89 32.63 -11.87
C ALA A 109 -14.31 32.14 -12.19
N LYS A 110 -15.24 33.02 -12.59
CA LYS A 110 -16.59 32.65 -13.05
C LYS A 110 -16.59 31.90 -14.38
N GLU A 111 -15.75 32.28 -15.34
CA GLU A 111 -15.55 31.56 -16.60
C GLU A 111 -14.89 30.19 -16.36
N ARG A 112 -13.94 30.11 -15.42
CA ARG A 112 -13.34 28.85 -14.95
C ARG A 112 -14.36 27.97 -14.21
N LEU A 113 -15.23 28.55 -13.39
CA LEU A 113 -16.34 27.83 -12.73
C LEU A 113 -17.33 27.21 -13.72
N GLN A 114 -17.42 27.73 -14.96
CA GLN A 114 -18.20 27.13 -16.05
C GLN A 114 -17.44 25.99 -16.78
N GLY A 115 -16.14 25.83 -16.52
CA GLY A 115 -15.21 24.87 -17.14
C GLY A 115 -15.26 23.43 -16.64
N GLY A 116 -16.43 22.90 -16.30
CA GLY A 116 -16.67 21.44 -16.32
C GLY A 116 -16.43 20.64 -15.04
N ILE A 117 -16.11 21.24 -13.88
CA ILE A 117 -16.06 20.47 -12.62
C ILE A 117 -17.44 20.35 -11.98
N THR A 118 -18.03 19.16 -12.08
CA THR A 118 -19.38 18.89 -11.55
C THR A 118 -19.36 18.46 -10.07
N GLU A 119 -20.49 18.59 -9.39
CA GLU A 119 -20.69 18.00 -8.06
C GLU A 119 -20.52 16.48 -8.08
N GLU A 120 -20.82 15.83 -9.21
CA GLU A 120 -20.57 14.39 -9.40
C GLU A 120 -19.07 14.05 -9.35
N GLN A 121 -18.19 14.98 -9.70
CA GLN A 121 -16.74 14.77 -9.63
C GLN A 121 -16.17 15.07 -8.23
N LEU A 122 -16.71 16.04 -7.50
CA LEU A 122 -16.17 16.47 -6.20
C LEU A 122 -16.86 15.85 -5.00
N GLY A 123 -18.10 15.36 -5.15
CA GLY A 123 -18.97 15.03 -4.02
C GLY A 123 -19.52 16.26 -3.33
N THR A 124 -20.51 16.05 -2.45
CA THR A 124 -21.09 17.10 -1.62
C THR A 124 -20.99 16.73 -0.13
N ALA A 125 -21.21 17.70 0.76
CA ALA A 125 -21.21 17.47 2.20
C ALA A 125 -22.26 16.43 2.62
N GLU A 126 -23.41 16.38 1.95
CA GLU A 126 -24.43 15.35 2.19
C GLU A 126 -24.13 14.03 1.51
N HIS A 127 -23.50 14.09 0.33
CA HIS A 127 -23.24 12.92 -0.49
C HIS A 127 -21.78 12.86 -0.94
N PRO A 128 -20.86 12.51 -0.02
CA PRO A 128 -19.48 12.28 -0.37
C PRO A 128 -19.36 11.17 -1.42
N ARG A 129 -18.29 11.23 -2.21
CA ARG A 129 -17.91 10.15 -3.13
C ARG A 129 -17.07 9.11 -2.42
N LEU A 130 -17.34 7.83 -2.72
CA LEU A 130 -16.54 6.71 -2.24
C LEU A 130 -15.97 5.93 -3.42
N SER A 131 -14.63 5.84 -3.51
CA SER A 131 -13.94 4.91 -4.41
C SER A 131 -13.67 3.62 -3.66
N ILE A 132 -14.26 2.51 -4.09
CA ILE A 132 -14.08 1.21 -3.44
C ILE A 132 -12.86 0.50 -4.02
N TRP A 133 -11.97 0.05 -3.15
CA TRP A 133 -10.75 -0.68 -3.48
C TRP A 133 -10.86 -2.07 -2.84
N ASP A 134 -10.98 -3.11 -3.64
CA ASP A 134 -11.03 -4.51 -3.17
C ASP A 134 -9.61 -5.07 -3.12
N PHE A 135 -9.11 -5.35 -1.92
CA PHE A 135 -7.78 -5.92 -1.72
C PHE A 135 -7.85 -7.45 -1.73
N GLY A 136 -6.87 -8.10 -2.33
CA GLY A 136 -6.65 -9.54 -2.25
C GLY A 136 -6.45 -9.98 -0.80
N GLY A 137 -6.85 -11.22 -0.50
CA GLY A 137 -6.72 -11.77 0.85
C GLY A 137 -5.48 -12.64 1.07
N GLN A 138 -4.66 -12.82 0.03
CA GLN A 138 -3.50 -13.71 0.02
C GLN A 138 -2.25 -12.98 0.49
N ALA A 139 -1.45 -13.63 1.34
CA ALA A 139 -0.28 -13.04 1.98
C ALA A 139 0.81 -12.62 0.98
N THR A 140 0.88 -13.28 -0.18
CA THR A 140 1.74 -12.91 -1.31
C THR A 140 1.62 -11.43 -1.70
N TYR A 141 0.43 -10.83 -1.60
CA TYR A 141 0.22 -9.41 -1.95
C TYR A 141 0.50 -8.43 -0.83
N TYR A 142 0.69 -8.88 0.42
CA TYR A 142 0.75 -7.95 1.57
C TYR A 142 1.93 -6.99 1.48
N GLY A 143 3.06 -7.39 0.86
CA GLY A 143 4.18 -6.49 0.60
C GLY A 143 3.84 -5.35 -0.37
N SER A 144 3.05 -5.64 -1.42
CA SER A 144 2.67 -4.64 -2.43
C SER A 144 1.44 -3.82 -2.02
N HIS A 145 0.52 -4.38 -1.23
CA HIS A 145 -0.63 -3.65 -0.69
C HIS A 145 -0.24 -2.40 0.09
N GLN A 146 0.89 -2.45 0.81
CA GLN A 146 1.44 -1.33 1.58
C GLN A 146 1.62 -0.05 0.76
N CYS A 147 1.80 -0.16 -0.57
CA CYS A 147 1.94 0.98 -1.47
C CYS A 147 0.64 1.79 -1.63
N PHE A 148 -0.50 1.22 -1.24
CA PHE A 148 -1.84 1.78 -1.47
C PHE A 148 -2.61 2.05 -0.19
N PHE A 149 -2.06 1.72 0.99
CA PHE A 149 -2.62 2.17 2.25
C PHE A 149 -2.58 3.70 2.32
N THR A 150 -3.61 4.26 2.95
CA THR A 150 -3.73 5.70 3.12
C THR A 150 -4.31 6.08 4.47
N PRO A 151 -3.88 7.21 5.05
CA PRO A 151 -4.57 7.83 6.18
C PRO A 151 -5.90 8.48 5.80
N ARG A 152 -6.14 8.76 4.51
CA ARG A 152 -7.35 9.38 3.96
C ARG A 152 -8.28 8.32 3.36
N GLY A 153 -8.68 7.36 4.19
CA GLY A 153 -9.55 6.26 3.76
C GLY A 153 -10.35 5.67 4.91
N ILE A 154 -11.46 5.05 4.56
CA ILE A 154 -12.29 4.23 5.43
C ILE A 154 -11.93 2.78 5.11
N TYR A 155 -11.50 2.03 6.11
CA TYR A 155 -11.19 0.61 5.94
C TYR A 155 -12.42 -0.22 6.30
N ILE A 156 -12.75 -1.17 5.43
CA ILE A 156 -13.87 -2.09 5.60
C ILE A 156 -13.23 -3.46 5.78
N LEU A 157 -13.05 -3.87 7.04
CA LEU A 157 -12.42 -5.14 7.38
C LEU A 157 -13.49 -6.24 7.37
N VAL A 158 -13.40 -7.10 6.37
CA VAL A 158 -14.36 -8.20 6.15
C VAL A 158 -13.80 -9.50 6.73
N MET A 159 -14.61 -10.16 7.55
CA MET A 159 -14.32 -11.47 8.12
C MET A 159 -15.50 -12.41 7.91
N SER A 160 -15.23 -13.72 7.89
CA SER A 160 -16.29 -14.74 7.77
C SER A 160 -16.73 -15.20 9.16
N LEU A 161 -18.04 -15.34 9.37
CA LEU A 161 -18.58 -15.95 10.60
C LEU A 161 -18.18 -17.42 10.78
N LEU A 162 -17.69 -18.06 9.71
CA LEU A 162 -17.24 -19.45 9.69
C LEU A 162 -15.76 -19.62 10.08
N GLN A 163 -15.00 -18.53 10.24
CA GLN A 163 -13.61 -18.55 10.69
C GLN A 163 -13.52 -17.86 12.06
N LYS A 164 -13.57 -18.62 13.16
CA LYS A 164 -13.41 -18.04 14.50
C LYS A 164 -11.96 -17.61 14.73
N LEU A 165 -11.73 -16.78 15.75
CA LEU A 165 -10.40 -16.23 16.04
C LEU A 165 -9.40 -17.34 16.39
N SER A 166 -9.83 -18.34 17.14
CA SER A 166 -9.02 -19.50 17.52
C SER A 166 -8.83 -20.52 16.40
N ASP A 167 -9.65 -20.45 15.35
CA ASP A 167 -9.66 -21.49 14.33
C ASP A 167 -8.40 -21.39 13.47
N PRO A 168 -7.73 -22.52 13.18
CA PRO A 168 -6.69 -22.54 12.17
C PRO A 168 -7.29 -22.18 10.81
N VAL A 169 -6.50 -21.54 9.97
CA VAL A 169 -6.93 -21.16 8.62
C VAL A 169 -6.78 -22.36 7.68
N PRO A 170 -7.85 -22.79 6.98
CA PRO A 170 -7.86 -24.04 6.22
C PRO A 170 -6.95 -24.02 4.97
N TYR A 171 -6.65 -22.84 4.44
CA TYR A 171 -5.78 -22.66 3.28
C TYR A 171 -4.72 -21.61 3.59
N LEU A 172 -3.53 -22.06 3.98
CA LEU A 172 -2.37 -21.17 4.12
C LEU A 172 -1.67 -21.01 2.77
N ASP A 173 -1.61 -19.78 2.28
CA ASP A 173 -0.55 -19.37 1.35
C ASP A 173 0.81 -19.63 2.03
N TYR A 174 1.81 -20.13 1.30
CA TYR A 174 3.15 -20.36 1.87
C TYR A 174 3.74 -19.08 2.48
N LYS A 175 3.38 -17.89 1.96
CA LYS A 175 3.74 -16.62 2.58
C LYS A 175 3.05 -16.37 3.90
N ALA A 176 1.80 -16.81 4.06
CA ALA A 176 1.10 -16.74 5.34
C ALA A 176 1.83 -17.59 6.39
N SER A 177 2.38 -18.76 6.02
CA SER A 177 3.24 -19.56 6.90
C SER A 177 4.50 -18.81 7.32
N ALA A 178 5.21 -18.20 6.36
CA ALA A 178 6.42 -17.41 6.64
C ALA A 178 6.14 -16.20 7.55
N ASP A 179 4.93 -15.66 7.47
CA ASP A 179 4.46 -14.53 8.27
C ASP A 179 3.77 -14.95 9.58
N ASN A 180 3.74 -16.24 9.91
CA ASN A 180 3.07 -16.79 11.10
C ASN A 180 1.57 -16.44 11.20
N LEU A 181 0.88 -16.36 10.06
CA LEU A 181 -0.56 -16.12 9.98
C LEU A 181 -1.33 -17.45 9.99
N VAL A 182 -1.53 -18.02 11.17
CA VAL A 182 -2.03 -19.39 11.35
C VAL A 182 -3.52 -19.44 11.66
N THR A 183 -4.03 -18.47 12.42
CA THR A 183 -5.37 -18.45 12.98
C THR A 183 -6.18 -17.25 12.51
N GLY A 184 -7.51 -17.29 12.65
CA GLY A 184 -8.36 -16.12 12.38
C GLY A 184 -7.95 -14.87 13.17
N ARG A 185 -7.40 -15.06 14.38
CA ARG A 185 -6.81 -14.02 15.22
C ARG A 185 -5.62 -13.35 14.54
N ASP A 186 -4.68 -14.13 14.02
CA ASP A 186 -3.46 -13.60 13.40
C ASP A 186 -3.81 -12.71 12.19
N TYR A 187 -4.84 -13.06 11.42
CA TYR A 187 -5.32 -12.22 10.31
C TYR A 187 -6.02 -10.94 10.79
N LEU A 188 -6.84 -11.01 11.84
CA LEU A 188 -7.45 -9.82 12.44
C LEU A 188 -6.35 -8.85 12.91
N ASP A 189 -5.39 -9.36 13.68
CA ASP A 189 -4.25 -8.59 14.18
C ASP A 189 -3.43 -8.00 13.05
N HIS A 190 -3.15 -8.78 12.01
CA HIS A 190 -2.41 -8.33 10.84
C HIS A 190 -3.09 -7.14 10.16
N TRP A 191 -4.39 -7.22 9.86
CA TRP A 191 -5.10 -6.16 9.14
C TRP A 191 -5.26 -4.91 10.00
N LEU A 192 -5.65 -5.06 11.28
CA LEU A 192 -5.78 -3.92 12.19
C LEU A 192 -4.44 -3.18 12.36
N ASN A 193 -3.36 -3.92 12.62
CA ASN A 193 -2.05 -3.31 12.79
C ASN A 193 -1.50 -2.75 11.47
N SER A 194 -1.79 -3.36 10.31
CA SER A 194 -1.44 -2.78 9.00
C SER A 194 -2.10 -1.40 8.81
N VAL A 195 -3.42 -1.30 9.06
CA VAL A 195 -4.14 -0.02 8.96
C VAL A 195 -3.57 1.02 9.92
N ARG A 196 -3.32 0.63 11.18
CA ARG A 196 -2.72 1.52 12.16
C ARG A 196 -1.35 2.03 11.70
N THR A 197 -0.48 1.12 11.30
CA THR A 197 0.95 1.41 11.07
C THR A 197 1.16 2.21 9.78
N HIS A 198 0.31 2.03 8.76
CA HIS A 198 0.34 2.80 7.52
C HIS A 198 -0.59 4.03 7.52
N GLY A 199 -1.54 4.08 8.45
CA GLY A 199 -2.61 5.09 8.48
C GLY A 199 -2.39 6.25 9.43
N LEU A 200 -1.33 6.26 10.25
CA LEU A 200 -1.05 7.34 11.18
C LEU A 200 -0.30 8.49 10.48
N VAL A 201 -0.88 9.69 10.53
CA VAL A 201 -0.25 10.91 10.02
C VAL A 201 0.51 11.61 11.15
N HIS A 202 1.78 11.93 10.90
CA HIS A 202 2.58 12.71 11.83
C HIS A 202 1.84 13.98 12.29
N LYS A 203 1.80 14.20 13.61
CA LYS A 203 1.19 15.37 14.27
C LYS A 203 -0.35 15.46 14.23
N ARG A 204 -1.07 14.44 13.75
CA ARG A 204 -2.55 14.41 13.82
C ARG A 204 -3.04 13.34 14.79
N LYS A 205 -4.14 13.64 15.49
CA LYS A 205 -4.83 12.68 16.36
C LYS A 205 -5.84 11.82 15.60
N ASP A 206 -6.24 12.27 14.41
CA ASP A 206 -7.18 11.57 13.56
C ASP A 206 -6.61 10.24 13.06
N LYS A 207 -7.47 9.23 13.02
CA LYS A 207 -7.14 7.85 12.67
C LYS A 207 -8.07 7.41 11.55
N PRO A 208 -7.58 6.66 10.55
CA PRO A 208 -8.49 6.09 9.56
C PRO A 208 -9.43 5.11 10.27
N PRO A 209 -10.76 5.25 10.08
CA PRO A 209 -11.74 4.39 10.71
C PRO A 209 -11.75 3.00 10.08
N ILE A 210 -12.00 1.99 10.91
CA ILE A 210 -12.21 0.60 10.49
C ILE A 210 -13.65 0.21 10.80
N VAL A 211 -14.41 -0.16 9.78
CA VAL A 211 -15.73 -0.77 9.88
C VAL A 211 -15.57 -2.28 9.78
N LEU A 212 -15.99 -3.01 10.81
CA LEU A 212 -16.00 -4.47 10.79
C LEU A 212 -17.27 -4.99 10.11
N VAL A 213 -17.10 -5.90 9.15
CA VAL A 213 -18.17 -6.56 8.42
C VAL A 213 -18.00 -8.07 8.51
N LEU A 214 -18.99 -8.75 9.08
CA LEU A 214 -19.04 -10.20 9.20
C LEU A 214 -19.96 -10.78 8.13
N THR A 215 -19.46 -11.69 7.31
CA THR A 215 -20.22 -12.32 6.23
C THR A 215 -20.69 -13.73 6.62
N ARG A 216 -21.51 -14.35 5.75
CA ARG A 216 -22.07 -15.70 5.93
C ARG A 216 -23.07 -15.78 7.08
N LYS A 217 -23.85 -14.72 7.27
CA LYS A 217 -24.93 -14.63 8.26
C LYS A 217 -25.95 -15.77 8.14
N ASP A 218 -26.20 -16.22 6.92
CA ASP A 218 -27.11 -17.32 6.54
C ASP A 218 -26.66 -18.70 7.03
N MET A 219 -25.38 -18.85 7.38
CA MET A 219 -24.77 -20.13 7.73
C MET A 219 -24.62 -20.35 9.24
N VAL A 220 -25.04 -19.39 10.08
CA VAL A 220 -24.87 -19.45 11.53
C VAL A 220 -26.11 -18.93 12.27
N THR A 221 -26.24 -19.31 13.54
CA THR A 221 -27.31 -18.86 14.43
C THR A 221 -27.05 -17.47 15.00
N LYS A 222 -28.11 -16.81 15.47
CA LYS A 222 -27.98 -15.51 16.16
C LYS A 222 -27.08 -15.58 17.40
N SER A 223 -27.10 -16.69 18.13
CA SER A 223 -26.26 -16.87 19.32
C SER A 223 -24.78 -16.91 18.96
N GLU A 224 -24.42 -17.60 17.86
CA GLU A 224 -23.03 -17.67 17.39
C GLU A 224 -22.52 -16.33 16.86
N ILE A 225 -23.41 -15.53 16.26
CA ILE A 225 -23.10 -14.16 15.81
C ILE A 225 -22.73 -13.29 17.02
N GLU A 226 -23.59 -13.26 18.05
CA GLU A 226 -23.36 -12.40 19.22
C GLU A 226 -22.14 -12.86 20.03
N GLN A 227 -21.93 -14.17 20.16
CA GLN A 227 -20.70 -14.69 20.78
C GLN A 227 -19.45 -14.24 20.02
N TYR A 228 -19.44 -14.38 18.69
CA TYR A 228 -18.27 -14.03 17.91
C TYR A 228 -17.99 -12.51 17.89
N LYS A 229 -19.03 -11.67 17.87
CA LYS A 229 -18.87 -10.22 18.07
C LYS A 229 -18.20 -9.92 19.41
N LYS A 230 -18.64 -10.59 20.48
CA LYS A 230 -18.04 -10.45 21.80
C LYS A 230 -16.58 -10.86 21.79
N ASP A 231 -16.25 -12.02 21.21
CA ASP A 231 -14.87 -12.51 21.12
C ASP A 231 -13.95 -11.51 20.40
N ILE A 232 -14.43 -10.88 19.31
CA ILE A 232 -13.70 -9.82 18.61
C ILE A 232 -13.52 -8.60 19.51
N LEU A 233 -14.59 -8.10 20.13
CA LEU A 233 -14.54 -6.90 20.96
C LEU A 233 -13.62 -7.07 22.19
N ASP A 234 -13.72 -8.22 22.87
CA ASP A 234 -12.89 -8.58 24.01
C ASP A 234 -11.41 -8.70 23.61
N HIS A 235 -11.12 -9.17 22.40
CA HIS A 235 -9.76 -9.26 21.91
C HIS A 235 -9.16 -7.89 21.55
N ILE A 236 -9.93 -7.02 20.89
CA ILE A 236 -9.41 -5.73 20.39
C ILE A 236 -9.43 -4.62 21.43
N SER A 237 -10.12 -4.78 22.57
CA SER A 237 -10.28 -3.73 23.59
C SER A 237 -8.96 -3.19 24.12
N ASP A 238 -7.98 -4.07 24.29
CA ASP A 238 -6.65 -3.72 24.83
C ASP A 238 -5.64 -3.37 23.73
N MET A 239 -6.02 -3.54 22.46
CA MET A 239 -5.14 -3.28 21.33
C MET A 239 -5.13 -1.81 20.94
N ALA A 240 -3.93 -1.26 20.71
CA ALA A 240 -3.80 0.10 20.20
C ALA A 240 -4.46 0.27 18.81
N ALA A 241 -4.43 -0.78 17.99
CA ALA A 241 -5.12 -0.84 16.70
C ALA A 241 -6.65 -0.96 16.83
N GLY A 242 -7.16 -1.55 17.92
CA GLY A 242 -8.59 -1.61 18.23
C GLY A 242 -9.24 -0.23 18.33
N LYS A 243 -8.47 0.81 18.68
CA LYS A 243 -8.93 2.22 18.71
C LYS A 243 -9.31 2.80 17.34
N HIS A 244 -9.02 2.10 16.24
CA HIS A 244 -9.47 2.46 14.90
C HIS A 244 -10.82 1.84 14.56
N VAL A 245 -11.23 0.78 15.26
CA VAL A 245 -12.46 0.04 15.01
C VAL A 245 -13.66 0.82 15.51
N LEU A 246 -14.61 1.07 14.62
CA LEU A 246 -15.85 1.76 14.96
C LEU A 246 -16.78 0.82 15.76
N PRO A 247 -17.63 1.36 16.67
CA PRO A 247 -18.39 0.54 17.62
C PRO A 247 -19.35 -0.48 17.00
N LYS A 248 -19.83 -0.22 15.78
CA LYS A 248 -20.83 -1.05 15.11
C LYS A 248 -20.18 -2.10 14.23
N ILE A 249 -20.44 -3.38 14.55
CA ILE A 249 -20.08 -4.53 13.71
C ILE A 249 -21.29 -4.91 12.84
N PHE A 250 -21.11 -4.88 11.53
CA PHE A 250 -22.14 -5.27 10.56
C PHE A 250 -22.13 -6.76 10.32
N VAL A 251 -23.31 -7.34 10.08
CA VAL A 251 -23.46 -8.78 9.81
C VAL A 251 -24.32 -8.96 8.57
N ILE A 252 -23.77 -9.60 7.54
CA ILE A 252 -24.30 -9.56 6.19
C ILE A 252 -24.52 -10.97 5.64
N ASP A 253 -25.71 -11.20 5.09
CA ASP A 253 -25.97 -12.28 4.15
C ASP A 253 -25.67 -11.77 2.73
N ASN A 254 -24.57 -12.26 2.15
CA ASN A 254 -24.13 -11.84 0.81
C ASN A 254 -25.11 -12.24 -0.31
N PHE A 255 -25.96 -13.24 -0.09
CA PHE A 255 -26.86 -13.82 -1.09
C PHE A 255 -28.34 -13.50 -0.87
N SER A 256 -28.68 -12.86 0.26
CA SER A 256 -30.04 -12.40 0.54
C SER A 256 -30.58 -11.51 -0.59
N LYS A 257 -31.83 -11.73 -0.99
CA LYS A 257 -32.53 -10.82 -1.92
C LYS A 257 -32.94 -9.51 -1.25
N ASP A 258 -33.04 -9.51 0.08
CA ASP A 258 -33.22 -8.31 0.86
C ASP A 258 -31.88 -7.55 0.96
N ASN A 259 -31.93 -6.25 0.68
CA ASN A 259 -30.77 -5.38 0.74
C ASN A 259 -30.68 -4.62 2.07
N SER A 260 -31.56 -4.88 3.05
CA SER A 260 -31.61 -4.18 4.34
C SER A 260 -30.24 -4.09 5.04
N ASP A 261 -29.54 -5.22 5.23
CA ASP A 261 -28.22 -5.26 5.87
C ASP A 261 -27.18 -4.41 5.12
N ILE A 262 -27.20 -4.45 3.77
CA ILE A 262 -26.25 -3.71 2.91
C ILE A 262 -26.60 -2.23 2.84
N ASP A 263 -27.88 -1.89 2.80
CA ASP A 263 -28.37 -0.51 2.79
C ASP A 263 -28.05 0.18 4.12
N GLU A 264 -28.11 -0.55 5.23
CA GLU A 264 -27.66 -0.07 6.54
C GLU A 264 -26.15 0.19 6.57
N LEU A 265 -25.34 -0.73 6.01
CA LEU A 265 -23.89 -0.54 5.87
C LEU A 265 -23.58 0.68 4.99
N ARG A 266 -24.30 0.85 3.88
CA ARG A 266 -24.17 1.99 2.98
C ARG A 266 -24.42 3.32 3.68
N GLU A 267 -25.52 3.42 4.42
CA GLU A 267 -25.84 4.64 5.15
C GLU A 267 -24.77 4.95 6.20
N TYR A 268 -24.32 3.92 6.91
CA TYR A 268 -23.26 4.07 7.90
C TYR A 268 -21.93 4.53 7.28
N LEU A 269 -21.52 3.94 6.16
CA LEU A 269 -20.30 4.37 5.44
C LEU A 269 -20.41 5.80 4.94
N ARG A 270 -21.61 6.25 4.53
CA ARG A 270 -21.86 7.66 4.17
C ARG A 270 -21.63 8.58 5.38
N GLU A 271 -22.23 8.28 6.53
CA GLU A 271 -22.09 9.10 7.74
C GLU A 271 -20.64 9.09 8.27
N VAL A 272 -19.96 7.95 8.21
CA VAL A 272 -18.52 7.86 8.50
C VAL A 272 -17.73 8.73 7.52
N ALA A 273 -18.03 8.68 6.22
CA ALA A 273 -17.38 9.55 5.24
C ALA A 273 -17.56 11.03 5.56
N LYS A 274 -18.78 11.47 5.89
CA LYS A 274 -19.10 12.87 6.24
C LYS A 274 -18.30 13.39 7.45
N SER A 275 -17.96 12.51 8.39
CA SER A 275 -17.21 12.86 9.61
C SER A 275 -15.69 12.86 9.45
N GLN A 276 -15.14 12.52 8.28
CA GLN A 276 -13.70 12.50 8.08
C GLN A 276 -13.12 13.92 8.08
N TRP A 277 -11.96 14.11 8.73
CA TRP A 277 -11.33 15.42 8.91
C TRP A 277 -10.95 16.15 7.62
N TYR A 278 -10.80 15.42 6.51
CA TYR A 278 -10.46 15.96 5.19
C TYR A 278 -11.70 16.23 4.33
N MET A 279 -12.91 15.95 4.81
CA MET A 279 -14.14 16.30 4.08
C MET A 279 -14.29 17.81 4.00
N GLY A 280 -14.62 18.29 2.79
CA GLY A 280 -14.79 19.70 2.53
C GLY A 280 -13.47 20.47 2.48
N GLN A 281 -12.32 19.77 2.38
CA GLN A 281 -11.03 20.44 2.18
C GLN A 281 -11.11 21.30 0.90
N GLU A 282 -10.83 22.59 1.04
CA GLU A 282 -10.79 23.55 -0.07
C GLU A 282 -9.62 23.23 -1.00
N VAL A 283 -9.88 22.88 -2.26
CA VAL A 283 -8.83 22.64 -3.26
C VAL A 283 -8.85 23.75 -4.29
N PRO A 284 -7.69 24.32 -4.67
CA PRO A 284 -7.64 25.38 -5.68
C PRO A 284 -8.32 24.98 -6.99
N ILE A 285 -9.14 25.89 -7.54
CA ILE A 285 -9.91 25.64 -8.76
C ILE A 285 -8.97 25.30 -9.93
N THR A 286 -7.84 25.98 -10.05
CA THR A 286 -6.83 25.73 -11.10
C THR A 286 -6.24 24.32 -11.01
N TRP A 287 -6.07 23.78 -9.81
CA TRP A 287 -5.56 22.41 -9.60
C TRP A 287 -6.62 21.38 -9.95
N LEU A 288 -7.88 21.66 -9.59
CA LEU A 288 -9.01 20.81 -9.98
C LEU A 288 -9.22 20.84 -11.51
N HIS A 289 -8.98 21.97 -12.19
CA HIS A 289 -9.02 22.07 -13.64
C HIS A 289 -7.94 21.21 -14.29
N LEU A 290 -6.70 21.32 -13.81
CA LEU A 290 -5.61 20.45 -14.26
C LEU A 290 -5.97 18.98 -14.08
N LYS A 291 -6.49 18.61 -12.90
CA LYS A 291 -7.00 17.27 -12.63
C LYS A 291 -8.05 16.86 -13.66
N SER A 292 -9.04 17.72 -13.96
CA SER A 292 -10.08 17.41 -14.95
C SER A 292 -9.47 17.14 -16.33
N LYS A 293 -8.57 18.00 -16.82
CA LYS A 293 -7.89 17.81 -18.11
C LYS A 293 -7.05 16.53 -18.15
N LEU A 294 -6.37 16.18 -17.06
CA LEU A 294 -5.67 14.89 -16.91
C LEU A 294 -6.64 13.70 -16.91
N MET A 295 -7.82 13.85 -16.30
CA MET A 295 -8.86 12.82 -16.31
C MET A 295 -9.47 12.63 -17.70
N ASP A 296 -9.63 13.70 -18.50
CA ASP A 296 -10.11 13.61 -19.89
C ASP A 296 -9.14 12.80 -20.76
N LYS A 297 -7.83 12.90 -20.51
CA LYS A 297 -6.81 12.05 -21.15
C LYS A 297 -6.95 10.57 -20.82
N ARG A 298 -7.66 10.16 -19.75
CA ARG A 298 -7.87 8.73 -19.42
C ARG A 298 -8.63 7.95 -20.49
N GLY A 299 -9.41 8.63 -21.33
CA GLY A 299 -10.12 8.01 -22.46
C GLY A 299 -9.22 7.63 -23.64
N GLN A 300 -7.95 8.05 -23.61
CA GLN A 300 -6.96 7.69 -24.62
C GLN A 300 -6.40 6.28 -24.39
N ASP A 301 -5.71 5.74 -25.39
CA ASP A 301 -5.16 4.39 -25.35
C ASP A 301 -4.00 4.21 -24.35
N ASP A 302 -3.31 5.30 -23.99
CA ASP A 302 -2.14 5.28 -23.10
C ASP A 302 -2.52 5.65 -21.66
N PRO A 303 -2.24 4.79 -20.67
CA PRO A 303 -2.49 5.12 -19.26
C PRO A 303 -1.50 6.13 -18.66
N PHE A 304 -0.38 6.41 -19.34
CA PHE A 304 0.59 7.41 -18.91
C PHE A 304 0.41 8.73 -19.68
N CYS A 305 0.55 9.84 -18.95
CA CYS A 305 0.74 11.16 -19.53
C CYS A 305 2.19 11.57 -19.31
N PRO A 306 2.95 11.96 -20.34
CA PRO A 306 4.26 12.55 -20.16
C PRO A 306 4.20 13.75 -19.20
N PHE A 307 5.27 13.98 -18.43
CA PHE A 307 5.32 15.13 -17.53
C PHE A 307 5.22 16.45 -18.27
N GLN A 308 5.90 16.57 -19.42
CA GLN A 308 5.85 17.79 -20.23
C GLN A 308 4.43 18.08 -20.72
N ASP A 309 3.69 17.06 -21.16
CA ASP A 309 2.28 17.19 -21.49
C ASP A 309 1.44 17.71 -20.32
N ALA A 310 1.72 17.27 -19.09
CA ALA A 310 1.03 17.75 -17.90
C ALA A 310 1.40 19.22 -17.58
N VAL A 311 2.65 19.62 -17.83
CA VAL A 311 3.09 21.02 -17.76
C VAL A 311 2.36 21.86 -18.81
N ASP A 312 2.32 21.42 -20.07
CA ASP A 312 1.66 22.15 -21.16
C ASP A 312 0.15 22.32 -20.87
N LEU A 313 -0.51 21.30 -20.33
CA LEU A 313 -1.88 21.41 -19.84
C LEU A 313 -2.01 22.43 -18.70
N ALA A 314 -1.09 22.42 -17.74
CA ALA A 314 -1.11 23.35 -16.61
C ALA A 314 -0.92 24.81 -17.05
N LEU A 315 -0.01 25.05 -17.99
CA LEU A 315 0.32 26.38 -18.54
C LEU A 315 -0.73 26.89 -19.54
N SER A 316 -1.63 26.04 -20.03
CA SER A 316 -2.68 26.45 -20.98
C SER A 316 -3.59 27.54 -20.41
N ASP A 317 -4.12 28.42 -21.27
CA ASP A 317 -5.02 29.52 -20.87
C ASP A 317 -6.25 29.03 -20.09
N ASP A 318 -6.73 27.83 -20.40
CA ASP A 318 -7.87 27.16 -19.74
C ASP A 318 -7.61 26.87 -18.25
N VAL A 319 -6.37 26.48 -17.90
CA VAL A 319 -5.99 26.09 -16.53
C VAL A 319 -5.35 27.27 -15.80
N GLY A 320 -4.39 27.94 -16.44
CA GLY A 320 -3.78 29.18 -15.97
C GLY A 320 -2.85 29.03 -14.77
N ILE A 321 -2.12 27.91 -14.65
CA ILE A 321 -0.97 27.82 -13.73
C ILE A 321 0.21 28.49 -14.45
N THR A 322 0.72 29.60 -13.92
CA THR A 322 1.68 30.44 -14.65
C THR A 322 3.15 30.08 -14.45
N ASP A 323 3.44 29.20 -13.49
CA ASP A 323 4.80 28.81 -13.09
C ASP A 323 4.92 27.29 -13.17
N ASP A 324 5.79 26.81 -14.08
CA ASP A 324 6.00 25.40 -14.36
C ASP A 324 6.65 24.66 -13.19
N SER A 325 7.41 25.36 -12.36
CA SER A 325 8.08 24.80 -11.18
C SER A 325 7.07 24.28 -10.14
N HIS A 326 5.85 24.83 -10.15
CA HIS A 326 4.76 24.40 -9.28
C HIS A 326 4.06 23.13 -9.74
N VAL A 327 4.17 22.73 -11.01
CA VAL A 327 3.40 21.60 -11.57
C VAL A 327 3.74 20.30 -10.85
N ALA A 328 5.01 20.06 -10.54
CA ALA A 328 5.41 18.87 -9.79
C ALA A 328 4.79 18.82 -8.38
N ASP A 329 4.78 19.94 -7.66
CA ASP A 329 4.13 20.05 -6.33
C ASP A 329 2.62 19.76 -6.42
N ILE A 330 1.96 20.24 -7.48
CA ILE A 330 0.52 20.02 -7.71
C ILE A 330 0.23 18.55 -8.03
N LEU A 331 1.05 17.92 -8.89
CA LEU A 331 0.91 16.50 -9.20
C LEU A 331 1.19 15.62 -7.97
N THR A 332 2.15 15.98 -7.12
CA THR A 332 2.37 15.32 -5.82
C THR A 332 1.15 15.45 -4.92
N PHE A 333 0.51 16.63 -4.87
CA PHE A 333 -0.74 16.78 -4.13
C PHE A 333 -1.87 15.88 -4.68
N LEU A 334 -2.04 15.80 -6.00
CA LEU A 334 -3.03 14.90 -6.63
C LEU A 334 -2.70 13.42 -6.42
N HIS A 335 -1.41 13.07 -6.34
CA HIS A 335 -0.94 11.75 -5.96
C HIS A 335 -1.33 11.39 -4.53
N ASP A 336 -1.14 12.31 -3.57
CA ASP A 336 -1.52 12.10 -2.17
C ASP A 336 -3.04 11.92 -1.99
N LEU A 337 -3.84 12.60 -2.83
CA LEU A 337 -5.29 12.38 -2.90
C LEU A 337 -5.67 11.00 -3.47
N GLY A 338 -4.74 10.32 -4.15
CA GLY A 338 -4.95 9.02 -4.78
C GLY A 338 -5.64 9.10 -6.15
N ASP A 339 -5.68 10.29 -6.77
CA ASP A 339 -6.28 10.48 -8.08
C ASP A 339 -5.36 9.98 -9.21
N ILE A 340 -4.05 10.13 -9.05
CA ILE A 340 -3.00 9.75 -10.00
C ILE A 340 -1.83 9.10 -9.27
N ILE A 341 -0.88 8.52 -10.02
CA ILE A 341 0.44 8.17 -9.49
C ILE A 341 1.48 9.08 -10.14
N PHE A 342 2.21 9.82 -9.30
CA PHE A 342 3.30 10.69 -9.72
C PHE A 342 4.43 10.62 -8.69
N ILE A 343 5.64 10.38 -9.16
CA ILE A 343 6.82 10.24 -8.32
C ILE A 343 7.85 11.25 -8.82
N ASN A 344 8.07 12.30 -8.03
CA ASN A 344 8.96 13.39 -8.39
C ASN A 344 10.45 13.03 -8.17
N GLU A 345 10.93 12.00 -8.85
CA GLU A 345 12.32 11.53 -8.82
C GLU A 345 12.86 11.40 -10.24
N PRO A 346 14.20 11.49 -10.45
CA PRO A 346 14.79 11.29 -11.77
C PRO A 346 14.28 10.01 -12.44
N VAL A 347 14.00 10.07 -13.75
CA VAL A 347 13.41 8.98 -14.57
C VAL A 347 11.93 8.69 -14.28
N LEU A 348 11.51 8.71 -13.01
CA LEU A 348 10.12 8.43 -12.64
C LEU A 348 9.20 9.64 -12.82
N ARG A 349 9.74 10.85 -12.71
CA ARG A 349 9.00 12.11 -12.92
C ARG A 349 8.40 12.19 -14.32
N ASP A 350 9.05 11.57 -15.30
CA ASP A 350 8.71 11.72 -16.72
C ASP A 350 7.32 11.16 -17.08
N HIS A 351 6.74 10.32 -16.23
CA HIS A 351 5.44 9.69 -16.47
C HIS A 351 4.47 9.95 -15.32
N VAL A 352 3.31 10.50 -15.65
CA VAL A 352 2.16 10.64 -14.76
C VAL A 352 1.20 9.49 -15.05
N ALA A 353 1.04 8.55 -14.11
CA ALA A 353 0.04 7.49 -14.26
C ALA A 353 -1.34 8.05 -13.97
N LEU A 354 -2.19 8.09 -14.99
CA LEU A 354 -3.51 8.70 -14.89
C LEU A 354 -4.48 7.86 -14.05
N ARG A 355 -4.18 6.57 -13.83
CA ARG A 355 -4.98 5.65 -13.01
C ARG A 355 -4.08 4.81 -12.10
N PRO A 356 -4.37 4.72 -10.78
CA PRO A 356 -3.62 3.86 -9.88
C PRO A 356 -3.66 2.36 -10.25
N GLN A 357 -4.74 1.90 -10.90
CA GLN A 357 -4.89 0.51 -11.35
C GLN A 357 -3.72 0.04 -12.23
N VAL A 358 -3.14 0.93 -13.03
CA VAL A 358 -2.06 0.59 -13.97
C VAL A 358 -0.81 0.10 -13.23
N MET A 359 -0.49 0.75 -12.11
CA MET A 359 0.63 0.36 -11.26
C MET A 359 0.36 -0.99 -10.56
N ILE A 360 -0.88 -1.18 -10.12
CA ILE A 360 -1.34 -2.45 -9.53
C ILE A 360 -1.22 -3.59 -10.55
N ASP A 361 -1.67 -3.38 -11.79
CA ASP A 361 -1.63 -4.38 -12.86
C ASP A 361 -0.20 -4.74 -13.24
N VAL A 362 0.72 -3.75 -13.26
CA VAL A 362 2.15 -4.00 -13.46
C VAL A 362 2.70 -4.88 -12.34
N PHE A 363 2.37 -4.61 -11.07
CA PHE A 363 2.86 -5.43 -9.96
C PHE A 363 2.38 -6.88 -10.04
N LYS A 364 1.12 -7.10 -10.43
CA LYS A 364 0.51 -8.43 -10.60
C LYS A 364 1.17 -9.26 -11.69
N THR A 365 1.86 -8.64 -12.66
CA THR A 365 2.59 -9.41 -13.69
C THR A 365 3.66 -10.33 -13.10
N ILE A 366 4.20 -9.98 -11.92
CA ILE A 366 5.24 -10.74 -11.22
C ILE A 366 4.70 -11.27 -9.89
N ILE A 367 4.18 -10.36 -9.05
CA ILE A 367 3.71 -10.65 -7.69
C ILE A 367 2.23 -10.99 -7.74
N THR A 368 1.95 -12.26 -8.05
CA THR A 368 0.59 -12.83 -8.04
C THR A 368 0.62 -14.29 -7.62
N VAL A 369 -0.55 -14.84 -7.30
CA VAL A 369 -0.71 -16.23 -6.86
C VAL A 369 -0.69 -17.21 -8.05
N PRO A 370 -0.26 -18.47 -7.85
CA PRO A 370 -0.08 -19.44 -8.93
C PRO A 370 -1.30 -19.65 -9.83
N GLU A 371 -2.52 -19.54 -9.29
CA GLU A 371 -3.78 -19.73 -10.03
C GLU A 371 -3.96 -18.74 -11.18
N TYR A 372 -3.38 -17.54 -11.08
CA TYR A 372 -3.41 -16.50 -12.12
C TYR A 372 -2.23 -16.60 -13.09
N GLN A 373 -1.32 -17.56 -12.88
CA GLN A 373 -0.10 -17.74 -13.65
C GLN A 373 -0.14 -19.01 -14.49
N GLN A 374 -1.22 -19.16 -15.26
CA GLN A 374 -1.49 -20.32 -16.14
C GLN A 374 -0.37 -20.61 -17.15
N ASP A 375 0.49 -19.63 -17.45
CA ASP A 375 1.61 -19.73 -18.39
C ASP A 375 2.91 -20.30 -17.78
N ARG A 376 2.95 -20.61 -16.47
CA ARG A 376 4.10 -21.22 -15.78
C ARG A 376 4.37 -22.66 -16.22
N SER A 377 3.37 -23.34 -16.78
CA SER A 377 3.42 -24.75 -17.19
C SER A 377 4.18 -25.01 -18.51
N MET A 378 5.01 -24.07 -18.98
CA MET A 378 5.83 -24.23 -20.18
C MET A 378 7.08 -25.05 -19.84
N GLY A 379 7.09 -26.35 -20.14
CA GLY A 379 8.28 -27.20 -19.95
C GLY A 379 9.52 -26.65 -20.67
N GLY A 380 10.72 -26.96 -20.14
CA GLY A 380 12.00 -26.47 -20.66
C GLY A 380 12.56 -25.30 -19.86
N GLU A 381 13.39 -24.48 -20.50
CA GLU A 381 14.16 -23.40 -19.86
C GLU A 381 13.30 -22.34 -19.15
N VAL A 382 12.12 -22.03 -19.69
CA VAL A 382 11.20 -21.05 -19.09
C VAL A 382 10.62 -21.54 -17.77
N ALA A 383 10.31 -22.83 -17.64
CA ALA A 383 9.90 -23.41 -16.36
C ALA A 383 11.01 -23.33 -15.31
N GLU A 384 12.27 -23.48 -15.70
CA GLU A 384 13.40 -23.34 -14.77
C GLU A 384 13.54 -21.89 -14.28
N MET A 385 13.42 -20.91 -15.18
CA MET A 385 13.43 -19.49 -14.80
C MET A 385 12.31 -19.15 -13.81
N TRP A 386 11.10 -19.70 -14.02
CA TRP A 386 9.99 -19.55 -13.07
C TRP A 386 10.28 -20.21 -11.72
N ARG A 387 10.80 -21.44 -11.73
CA ARG A 387 11.17 -22.15 -10.50
C ARG A 387 12.21 -21.37 -9.71
N ARG A 388 13.18 -20.76 -10.40
CA ARG A 388 14.21 -19.91 -9.78
C ARG A 388 13.61 -18.64 -9.16
N LEU A 389 12.65 -18.00 -9.83
CA LEU A 389 11.91 -16.87 -9.28
C LEU A 389 11.11 -17.26 -8.02
N GLU A 390 10.41 -18.37 -8.05
CA GLU A 390 9.58 -18.83 -6.93
C GLU A 390 10.42 -19.32 -5.75
N ASN A 391 11.43 -20.15 -6.00
CA ASN A 391 12.21 -20.76 -4.92
C ASN A 391 13.29 -19.83 -4.38
N GLU A 392 14.01 -19.12 -5.25
CA GLU A 392 15.17 -18.31 -4.89
C GLU A 392 14.87 -16.80 -4.91
N GLY A 393 13.68 -16.38 -5.37
CA GLY A 393 13.36 -14.96 -5.53
C GLY A 393 14.12 -14.31 -6.68
N ILE A 394 14.71 -15.07 -7.61
CA ILE A 394 15.58 -14.52 -8.66
C ILE A 394 14.80 -14.37 -9.98
N LEU A 395 14.62 -13.13 -10.41
CA LEU A 395 14.00 -12.74 -11.67
C LEU A 395 15.07 -12.31 -12.67
N SER A 396 15.18 -13.01 -13.79
CA SER A 396 16.03 -12.57 -14.91
C SER A 396 15.28 -11.59 -15.81
N ASP A 397 15.99 -10.63 -16.41
CA ASP A 397 15.38 -9.68 -17.35
C ASP A 397 14.80 -10.39 -18.60
N ARG A 398 15.38 -11.53 -19.00
CA ARG A 398 14.81 -12.38 -20.05
C ARG A 398 13.46 -12.96 -19.63
N LEU A 399 13.33 -13.51 -18.43
CA LEU A 399 12.05 -13.99 -17.92
C LEU A 399 11.03 -12.85 -17.87
N LEU A 400 11.42 -11.69 -17.35
CA LEU A 400 10.56 -10.50 -17.31
C LEU A 400 10.06 -10.11 -18.71
N THR A 401 10.95 -10.11 -19.70
CA THR A 401 10.61 -9.83 -21.10
C THR A 401 9.60 -10.83 -21.64
N ILE A 402 9.76 -12.12 -21.35
CA ILE A 402 8.83 -13.17 -21.77
C ILE A 402 7.45 -12.95 -21.14
N ILE A 403 7.40 -12.68 -19.82
CA ILE A 403 6.15 -12.40 -19.09
C ILE A 403 5.44 -11.21 -19.71
N TRP A 404 6.15 -10.10 -19.90
CA TRP A 404 5.58 -8.86 -20.43
C TRP A 404 5.21 -8.94 -21.90
N THR A 405 5.95 -9.71 -22.71
CA THR A 405 5.57 -9.99 -24.11
C THR A 405 4.22 -10.70 -24.16
N LYS A 406 4.02 -11.74 -23.35
CA LYS A 406 2.75 -12.47 -23.30
C LYS A 406 1.61 -11.60 -22.77
N ALA A 407 1.87 -10.81 -21.74
CA ALA A 407 0.87 -9.90 -21.18
C ALA A 407 0.45 -8.84 -22.21
N ASP A 408 1.40 -8.22 -22.92
CA ASP A 408 1.14 -7.27 -24.00
C ASP A 408 0.35 -7.91 -25.16
N GLN A 409 0.64 -9.18 -25.50
CA GLN A 409 -0.13 -9.94 -26.48
C GLN A 409 -1.58 -10.18 -26.03
N LYS A 410 -1.80 -10.55 -24.76
CA LYS A 410 -3.15 -10.72 -24.19
C LYS A 410 -3.92 -9.40 -24.16
N MET A 411 -3.23 -8.29 -23.86
CA MET A 411 -3.80 -6.94 -23.88
C MET A 411 -3.96 -6.37 -25.29
N GLN A 412 -3.39 -7.03 -26.31
CA GLN A 412 -3.29 -6.55 -27.69
C GLN A 412 -2.67 -5.16 -27.81
N LYS A 413 -1.76 -4.82 -26.90
CA LYS A 413 -1.11 -3.50 -26.79
C LYS A 413 0.32 -3.67 -26.26
N PRO A 414 1.35 -3.08 -26.90
CA PRO A 414 2.74 -3.19 -26.46
C PRO A 414 3.04 -2.22 -25.32
N PHE A 415 2.27 -2.28 -24.23
CA PHE A 415 2.34 -1.30 -23.14
C PHE A 415 3.53 -1.56 -22.21
N LEU A 416 3.71 -2.79 -21.74
CA LEU A 416 4.72 -3.15 -20.75
C LEU A 416 6.12 -3.09 -21.36
N LEU A 417 6.31 -3.65 -22.56
CA LEU A 417 7.60 -3.65 -23.22
C LEU A 417 8.05 -2.24 -23.62
N ARG A 418 7.15 -1.42 -24.14
CA ARG A 418 7.46 -0.01 -24.50
C ARG A 418 7.88 0.81 -23.29
N ASN A 419 7.25 0.58 -22.13
CA ASN A 419 7.54 1.31 -20.90
C ASN A 419 8.51 0.57 -19.97
N LYS A 420 9.19 -0.49 -20.45
CA LYS A 420 9.93 -1.41 -19.59
C LYS A 420 10.97 -0.75 -18.68
N PRO A 421 11.81 0.18 -19.15
CA PRO A 421 12.79 0.85 -18.28
C PRO A 421 12.12 1.62 -17.12
N PHE A 422 11.05 2.37 -17.42
CA PHE A 422 10.28 3.10 -16.40
C PHE A 422 9.62 2.16 -15.40
N LEU A 423 8.96 1.10 -15.89
CA LEU A 423 8.26 0.14 -15.02
C LEU A 423 9.22 -0.63 -14.11
N LYS A 424 10.41 -0.99 -14.59
CA LYS A 424 11.46 -1.59 -13.75
C LYS A 424 11.89 -0.64 -12.63
N ARG A 425 12.20 0.61 -12.97
CA ARG A 425 12.55 1.65 -11.98
C ARG A 425 11.43 1.90 -10.98
N LEU A 426 10.17 1.83 -11.44
CA LEU A 426 9.00 1.94 -10.58
C LEU A 426 8.96 0.77 -9.59
N MET A 427 9.10 -0.47 -10.04
CA MET A 427 9.10 -1.63 -9.14
C MET A 427 10.29 -1.62 -8.16
N GLU A 428 11.46 -1.15 -8.60
CA GLU A 428 12.63 -0.93 -7.74
C GLU A 428 12.38 0.14 -6.69
N LYS A 429 11.70 1.24 -7.06
CA LYS A 429 11.35 2.32 -6.14
C LYS A 429 10.57 1.79 -4.94
N TYR A 430 9.63 0.86 -5.16
CA TYR A 430 8.84 0.25 -4.10
C TYR A 430 9.52 -0.96 -3.42
N TYR A 431 10.76 -1.30 -3.82
CA TYR A 431 11.53 -2.47 -3.38
C TYR A 431 10.76 -3.79 -3.61
N LEU A 432 9.93 -3.83 -4.64
CA LEU A 432 9.26 -5.05 -5.08
C LEU A 432 10.22 -5.95 -5.87
N ILE A 433 11.10 -5.31 -6.65
CA ILE A 433 12.28 -5.94 -7.23
C ILE A 433 13.51 -5.14 -6.79
N CYS A 434 14.68 -5.77 -6.79
CA CYS A 434 15.95 -5.12 -6.50
C CYS A 434 16.98 -5.60 -7.51
N ASN A 435 17.66 -4.69 -8.23
CA ASN A 435 18.77 -5.11 -9.08
C ASN A 435 19.83 -5.83 -8.23
N ALA A 436 20.16 -7.05 -8.66
CA ALA A 436 21.11 -7.96 -8.04
C ALA A 436 22.10 -8.51 -9.10
N THR A 437 22.28 -7.78 -10.20
CA THR A 437 23.21 -8.14 -11.27
C THR A 437 24.64 -8.11 -10.71
N PRO A 438 25.41 -9.20 -10.84
CA PRO A 438 26.79 -9.24 -10.37
C PRO A 438 27.62 -8.14 -11.03
N ILE A 439 28.31 -7.35 -10.21
CA ILE A 439 29.29 -6.37 -10.71
C ILE A 439 30.48 -7.17 -11.20
N GLY A 440 30.67 -7.27 -12.53
CA GLY A 440 31.88 -7.88 -13.06
C GLY A 440 33.12 -7.04 -12.72
N ASP A 441 34.27 -7.70 -12.56
CA ASP A 441 35.55 -7.00 -12.62
C ASP A 441 35.61 -6.26 -13.96
N PHE A 442 35.77 -4.94 -13.92
CA PHE A 442 35.97 -4.11 -15.11
C PHE A 442 37.36 -4.39 -15.69
N ASP A 443 37.54 -5.55 -16.33
CA ASP A 443 38.70 -5.78 -17.18
C ASP A 443 38.35 -5.25 -18.58
N GLU A 444 38.87 -4.06 -18.91
CA GLU A 444 38.64 -3.37 -20.20
C GLU A 444 39.13 -4.15 -21.44
N THR A 445 39.69 -5.36 -21.24
CA THR A 445 40.36 -6.13 -22.28
C THR A 445 39.54 -7.27 -22.89
N THR A 446 38.37 -7.60 -22.33
CA THR A 446 37.47 -8.61 -22.88
C THR A 446 36.11 -8.01 -23.24
N HIS A 447 35.73 -8.12 -24.53
CA HIS A 447 34.35 -7.94 -24.95
C HIS A 447 33.50 -9.10 -24.40
N GLU A 448 33.27 -9.12 -23.09
CA GLU A 448 32.29 -10.02 -22.51
C GLU A 448 30.89 -9.60 -22.99
N PRO A 449 30.02 -10.56 -23.37
CA PRO A 449 28.61 -10.23 -23.64
C PRO A 449 28.02 -9.54 -22.41
N GLU A 450 27.23 -8.49 -22.62
CA GLU A 450 26.52 -7.80 -21.54
C GLU A 450 25.86 -8.84 -20.62
N LYS A 451 26.31 -8.92 -19.36
CA LYS A 451 25.74 -9.85 -18.38
C LYS A 451 24.24 -9.59 -18.27
N GLU A 452 23.45 -10.66 -18.35
CA GLU A 452 21.99 -10.56 -18.21
C GLU A 452 21.65 -9.87 -16.88
N GLU A 453 20.79 -8.86 -16.93
CA GLU A 453 20.32 -8.19 -15.71
C GLU A 453 19.48 -9.16 -14.86
N ILE A 454 19.79 -9.20 -13.57
CA ILE A 454 19.12 -10.06 -12.59
C ILE A 454 18.54 -9.20 -11.48
N TYR A 455 17.35 -9.56 -11.03
CA TYR A 455 16.61 -8.90 -9.97
C TYR A 455 16.25 -9.89 -8.85
N PHE A 456 16.30 -9.42 -7.62
CA PHE A 456 15.81 -10.14 -6.44
C PHE A 456 14.40 -9.67 -6.07
N VAL A 457 13.50 -10.63 -5.81
CA VAL A 457 12.06 -10.46 -5.56
C VAL A 457 11.71 -11.15 -4.22
N PRO A 458 11.95 -10.49 -3.07
CA PRO A 458 11.81 -11.11 -1.74
C PRO A 458 10.38 -11.60 -1.44
N SER A 459 9.38 -10.92 -1.97
CA SER A 459 7.97 -11.28 -1.77
C SER A 459 7.54 -12.56 -2.49
N LEU A 460 8.39 -13.17 -3.32
CA LEU A 460 8.11 -14.46 -3.96
C LEU A 460 9.01 -15.60 -3.44
N LEU A 461 10.07 -15.28 -2.70
CA LEU A 461 11.02 -16.25 -2.16
C LEU A 461 10.32 -17.33 -1.30
N ALA A 462 10.27 -18.57 -1.79
CA ALA A 462 9.59 -19.69 -1.15
C ALA A 462 10.53 -20.69 -0.47
N ALA A 463 11.84 -20.67 -0.77
CA ALA A 463 12.81 -21.56 -0.16
C ALA A 463 12.73 -21.48 1.37
N LYS A 464 12.54 -22.63 2.01
CA LYS A 464 12.54 -22.75 3.46
C LYS A 464 13.97 -22.64 3.98
N PRO A 465 14.18 -22.08 5.19
CA PRO A 465 15.49 -22.06 5.82
C PRO A 465 16.10 -23.47 5.89
N ASP A 466 17.34 -23.61 5.42
CA ASP A 466 18.18 -24.78 5.65
C ASP A 466 19.24 -24.40 6.67
N ASP A 467 19.18 -24.99 7.86
CA ASP A 467 20.10 -24.67 8.96
C ASP A 467 21.57 -24.93 8.61
N SER A 468 21.86 -25.90 7.73
CA SER A 468 23.24 -26.20 7.33
C SER A 468 23.82 -25.12 6.40
N ILE A 469 22.95 -24.46 5.62
CA ILE A 469 23.32 -23.35 4.74
C ILE A 469 23.30 -22.03 5.51
N LEU A 470 22.34 -21.86 6.42
CA LEU A 470 22.21 -20.64 7.24
C LEU A 470 23.28 -20.59 8.34
N TYR A 471 23.75 -21.74 8.81
CA TYR A 471 24.76 -21.86 9.86
C TYR A 471 25.78 -22.94 9.48
N PRO A 472 26.77 -22.60 8.64
CA PRO A 472 27.72 -23.59 8.17
C PRO A 472 28.59 -24.09 9.34
N GLY A 473 28.88 -25.39 9.37
CA GLY A 473 29.59 -26.02 10.50
C GLY A 473 31.03 -25.56 10.74
N HIS A 474 31.62 -24.76 9.83
CA HIS A 474 32.94 -24.14 10.02
C HIS A 474 32.86 -22.75 10.66
N MET A 475 31.67 -22.22 10.92
CA MET A 475 31.47 -20.95 11.63
C MET A 475 30.78 -21.20 12.97
N SER A 476 31.31 -20.60 14.02
CA SER A 476 30.71 -20.58 15.35
C SER A 476 29.70 -19.45 15.46
N ARG A 477 28.63 -19.67 16.24
CA ARG A 477 27.60 -18.67 16.51
C ARG A 477 27.97 -17.90 17.77
N PHE A 478 27.84 -16.59 17.76
CA PHE A 478 28.00 -15.82 18.99
C PHE A 478 26.85 -16.12 19.96
N GLN A 479 27.17 -16.23 21.25
CA GLN A 479 26.23 -16.62 22.31
C GLN A 479 25.08 -15.62 22.51
N TYR A 480 25.33 -14.33 22.23
CA TYR A 480 24.39 -13.25 22.53
C TYR A 480 23.83 -12.62 21.24
N PRO A 481 22.68 -13.10 20.73
CA PRO A 481 22.00 -12.45 19.61
C PRO A 481 21.47 -11.06 20.00
N LEU A 482 21.35 -10.20 19.00
CA LEU A 482 20.63 -8.92 19.12
C LEU A 482 19.21 -9.09 18.62
N TYR A 483 18.29 -8.33 19.19
CA TYR A 483 16.89 -8.33 18.80
C TYR A 483 16.43 -6.94 18.39
N VAL A 484 15.48 -6.89 17.47
CA VAL A 484 14.71 -5.68 17.16
C VAL A 484 13.25 -5.99 17.45
N GLU A 485 12.72 -5.49 18.55
CA GLU A 485 11.33 -5.68 18.95
C GLU A 485 10.47 -4.56 18.34
N PHE A 486 9.37 -4.92 17.69
CA PHE A 486 8.44 -3.95 17.11
C PHE A 486 7.23 -3.74 18.01
N ASP A 487 6.87 -2.47 18.20
CA ASP A 487 5.73 -2.06 19.02
C ASP A 487 4.41 -2.72 18.57
N ASN A 488 3.50 -2.92 19.52
CA ASN A 488 2.20 -3.53 19.31
C ASN A 488 2.28 -4.96 18.75
N THR A 489 3.41 -5.64 18.96
CA THR A 489 3.64 -7.01 18.49
C THR A 489 3.36 -7.18 17.00
N PHE A 490 3.81 -6.23 16.17
CA PHE A 490 3.57 -6.25 14.73
C PHE A 490 4.79 -5.87 13.89
N LEU A 491 5.30 -6.83 13.11
CA LEU A 491 6.30 -6.61 12.08
C LEU A 491 5.68 -6.84 10.69
N PRO A 492 5.41 -5.76 9.91
CA PRO A 492 4.87 -5.89 8.57
C PRO A 492 5.81 -6.70 7.66
N SER A 493 5.28 -7.66 6.90
CA SER A 493 6.06 -8.49 5.97
C SER A 493 6.81 -7.66 4.93
N GLY A 494 6.16 -6.63 4.40
CA GLY A 494 6.81 -5.71 3.48
C GLY A 494 7.98 -4.93 4.09
N MET A 495 8.08 -4.76 5.41
CA MET A 495 9.27 -4.18 6.03
C MET A 495 10.46 -5.15 5.96
N PHE A 496 10.21 -6.42 6.28
CA PHE A 496 11.24 -7.46 6.23
C PHE A 496 11.70 -7.74 4.78
N TYR A 497 10.79 -7.80 3.82
CA TYR A 497 11.13 -7.98 2.41
C TYR A 497 12.03 -6.85 1.89
N ARG A 498 11.74 -5.59 2.29
CA ARG A 498 12.58 -4.45 1.95
C ARG A 498 13.95 -4.52 2.61
N LEU A 499 14.03 -4.98 3.85
CA LEU A 499 15.31 -5.21 4.53
C LEU A 499 16.16 -6.25 3.77
N GLN A 500 15.57 -7.40 3.39
CA GLN A 500 16.26 -8.41 2.58
C GLN A 500 16.73 -7.83 1.23
N ALA A 501 15.88 -7.06 0.55
CA ALA A 501 16.26 -6.39 -0.70
C ALA A 501 17.44 -5.43 -0.52
N ILE A 502 17.45 -4.62 0.54
CA ILE A 502 18.58 -3.71 0.84
C ILE A 502 19.86 -4.51 1.13
N CYS A 503 19.78 -5.59 1.91
CA CYS A 503 20.94 -6.45 2.17
C CYS A 503 21.48 -7.09 0.88
N VAL A 504 20.63 -7.67 0.04
CA VAL A 504 21.03 -8.24 -1.26
C VAL A 504 21.62 -7.17 -2.18
N ARG A 505 21.06 -5.95 -2.20
CA ARG A 505 21.63 -4.84 -2.96
C ARG A 505 23.05 -4.47 -2.50
N ARG A 506 23.30 -4.55 -1.19
CA ARG A 506 24.57 -4.16 -0.57
C ARG A 506 25.66 -5.23 -0.76
N PHE A 507 25.28 -6.50 -0.65
CA PHE A 507 26.22 -7.63 -0.55
C PHE A 507 26.21 -8.55 -1.78
N GLY A 508 25.22 -8.44 -2.65
CA GLY A 508 25.05 -9.33 -3.81
C GLY A 508 24.43 -10.68 -3.45
N LEU A 509 23.88 -11.37 -4.45
CA LEU A 509 23.30 -12.71 -4.28
C LEU A 509 24.37 -13.81 -4.15
N GLU A 510 25.59 -13.59 -4.64
CA GLU A 510 26.66 -14.59 -4.61
C GLU A 510 27.18 -14.81 -3.18
N GLU A 511 27.30 -13.74 -2.41
CA GLU A 511 27.78 -13.75 -1.01
C GLU A 511 26.64 -13.90 0.02
N SER A 512 25.38 -13.81 -0.41
CA SER A 512 24.21 -13.87 0.47
C SER A 512 23.48 -15.20 0.35
N GLN A 513 22.91 -15.68 1.47
CA GLN A 513 22.01 -16.83 1.47
C GLN A 513 20.64 -16.38 1.99
N VAL A 514 19.64 -16.29 1.11
CA VAL A 514 18.32 -15.73 1.44
C VAL A 514 17.24 -16.80 1.38
N PHE A 515 16.37 -16.80 2.40
CA PHE A 515 15.25 -17.73 2.52
C PHE A 515 13.95 -16.99 2.90
N ALA A 516 12.83 -17.69 2.83
CA ALA A 516 11.57 -17.19 3.35
C ALA A 516 11.69 -16.96 4.88
N GLY A 517 11.69 -15.70 5.29
CA GLY A 517 11.73 -15.31 6.71
C GLY A 517 13.13 -15.15 7.32
N CYS A 518 14.22 -15.45 6.61
CA CYS A 518 15.58 -15.19 7.10
C CYS A 518 16.59 -14.96 5.98
N GLY A 519 17.79 -14.51 6.34
CA GLY A 519 18.93 -14.49 5.43
C GLY A 519 20.26 -14.35 6.16
N ARG A 520 21.30 -14.95 5.59
CA ARG A 520 22.71 -14.80 6.01
C ARG A 520 23.43 -13.89 5.03
N PHE A 521 24.17 -12.93 5.56
CA PHE A 521 24.86 -11.88 4.80
C PHE A 521 26.29 -11.71 5.32
N PRO A 522 27.23 -11.31 4.46
CA PRO A 522 28.60 -11.04 4.87
C PRO A 522 28.71 -9.75 5.69
N THR A 523 29.82 -9.61 6.41
CA THR A 523 30.23 -8.33 7.03
C THR A 523 31.43 -7.75 6.28
N ASP A 524 31.92 -6.58 6.71
CA ASP A 524 33.18 -6.02 6.21
C ASP A 524 34.41 -6.87 6.63
N ASP A 525 34.27 -7.77 7.61
CA ASP A 525 35.26 -8.79 7.94
C ASP A 525 34.89 -10.11 7.22
N ALA A 526 35.77 -10.57 6.32
CA ALA A 526 35.58 -11.81 5.55
C ALA A 526 35.45 -13.07 6.42
N LYS A 527 35.86 -13.02 7.70
CA LYS A 527 35.69 -14.13 8.66
C LYS A 527 34.33 -14.12 9.35
N GLN A 528 33.57 -13.04 9.21
CA GLN A 528 32.33 -12.83 9.94
C GLN A 528 31.14 -12.63 8.99
N GLN A 529 30.01 -13.18 9.42
CA GLN A 529 28.73 -13.05 8.74
C GLN A 529 27.64 -12.80 9.77
N PHE A 530 26.47 -12.33 9.32
CA PHE A 530 25.33 -12.14 10.19
C PHE A 530 24.07 -12.77 9.59
N VAL A 531 23.21 -13.31 10.45
CA VAL A 531 21.92 -13.89 10.11
C VAL A 531 20.84 -12.98 10.66
N VAL A 532 19.88 -12.60 9.82
CA VAL A 532 18.67 -11.89 10.24
C VAL A 532 17.48 -12.80 10.03
N THR A 533 16.71 -13.04 11.09
CA THR A 533 15.52 -13.90 11.08
C THR A 533 14.31 -13.12 11.58
N LYS A 534 13.24 -13.10 10.79
CA LYS A 534 11.93 -12.59 11.21
C LYS A 534 11.24 -13.64 12.08
N VAL A 535 10.87 -13.27 13.29
CA VAL A 535 10.10 -14.13 14.20
C VAL A 535 8.88 -13.37 14.71
N LYS A 536 7.70 -13.68 14.16
CA LYS A 536 6.43 -12.99 14.48
C LYS A 536 6.56 -11.47 14.38
N HIS A 537 6.82 -10.80 15.51
CA HIS A 537 6.86 -9.36 15.68
C HIS A 537 8.25 -8.78 15.96
N TYR A 538 9.31 -9.59 15.92
CA TYR A 538 10.67 -9.12 16.14
C TYR A 538 11.63 -9.67 15.08
N LEU A 539 12.80 -9.05 14.97
CA LEU A 539 13.94 -9.58 14.22
C LEU A 539 14.96 -10.13 15.21
N LYS A 540 15.46 -11.34 14.96
CA LYS A 540 16.63 -11.90 15.62
C LYS A 540 17.84 -11.71 14.71
N VAL A 541 18.92 -11.18 15.27
CA VAL A 541 20.18 -10.90 14.57
C VAL A 541 21.29 -11.68 15.24
N GLU A 542 21.83 -12.67 14.54
CA GLU A 542 22.89 -13.56 15.01
C GLU A 542 24.19 -13.28 14.24
N LEU A 543 25.33 -13.30 14.93
CA LEU A 543 26.64 -13.19 14.29
C LEU A 543 27.28 -14.57 14.20
N LEU A 544 28.05 -14.77 13.14
CA LEU A 544 28.82 -15.97 12.85
C LEU A 544 30.28 -15.59 12.64
N SER A 545 31.21 -16.42 13.13
CA SER A 545 32.66 -16.22 12.94
C SER A 545 33.35 -17.55 12.62
N THR A 546 34.35 -17.51 11.74
CA THR A 546 35.27 -18.65 11.54
C THR A 546 36.33 -18.76 12.65
N GLU A 547 36.41 -17.79 13.55
CA GLU A 547 37.32 -17.80 14.69
C GLU A 547 36.64 -18.41 15.94
N ASP A 548 37.47 -19.06 16.76
CA ASP A 548 37.06 -19.78 17.98
C ASP A 548 36.26 -18.85 18.93
N GLU A 549 35.15 -19.35 19.51
CA GLU A 549 34.20 -18.56 20.33
C GLU A 549 34.89 -17.81 21.48
N ASN A 550 35.94 -18.40 22.05
CA ASN A 550 36.70 -17.83 23.17
C ASN A 550 37.72 -16.74 22.77
N LYS A 551 37.93 -16.50 21.47
CA LYS A 551 38.82 -15.46 20.92
C LYS A 551 38.07 -14.38 20.12
N ALA A 552 36.81 -14.62 19.81
CA ALA A 552 36.00 -13.76 18.97
C ALA A 552 35.62 -12.47 19.71
N VAL A 553 36.47 -11.44 19.59
CA VAL A 553 36.12 -10.08 20.01
C VAL A 553 35.01 -9.56 19.08
N PHE A 554 33.99 -8.89 19.65
CA PHE A 554 32.86 -8.28 18.94
C PHE A 554 33.31 -7.09 18.05
N THR A 555 34.08 -7.37 16.99
CA THR A 555 34.62 -6.32 16.11
C THR A 555 33.54 -5.76 15.18
N GLN A 556 32.67 -6.60 14.60
CA GLN A 556 31.67 -6.16 13.60
C GLN A 556 30.23 -6.09 14.08
N GLY A 557 29.89 -6.52 15.29
CA GLY A 557 28.49 -6.50 15.71
C GLY A 557 27.90 -5.08 15.84
N LEU A 558 28.72 -4.09 16.19
CA LEU A 558 28.31 -2.67 16.11
C LEU A 558 28.12 -2.19 14.67
N PRO A 559 29.08 -2.40 13.75
CA PRO A 559 28.87 -2.16 12.32
C PRO A 559 27.58 -2.77 11.78
N VAL A 560 27.29 -4.05 12.07
CA VAL A 560 26.05 -4.73 11.65
C VAL A 560 24.83 -4.05 12.24
N ARG A 561 24.82 -3.74 13.54
CA ARG A 561 23.72 -3.00 14.19
C ARG A 561 23.52 -1.63 13.53
N LYS A 562 24.58 -0.86 13.29
CA LYS A 562 24.50 0.47 12.65
C LYS A 562 23.94 0.37 11.23
N PHE A 563 24.40 -0.62 10.46
CA PHE A 563 23.90 -0.89 9.13
C PHE A 563 22.41 -1.21 9.14
N LEU A 564 21.98 -2.18 9.96
CA LEU A 564 20.58 -2.59 10.07
C LEU A 564 19.70 -1.45 10.60
N SER A 565 20.16 -0.68 11.60
CA SER A 565 19.46 0.53 12.08
C SER A 565 19.24 1.55 10.97
N SER A 566 20.27 1.80 10.15
CA SER A 566 20.15 2.71 9.00
C SER A 566 19.12 2.20 7.98
N CYS A 567 19.15 0.89 7.68
CA CYS A 567 18.19 0.28 6.76
C CYS A 567 16.76 0.35 7.27
N LEU A 568 16.54 -0.02 8.54
CA LEU A 568 15.23 0.00 9.18
C LEU A 568 14.68 1.44 9.27
N PHE A 569 15.54 2.41 9.58
CA PHE A 569 15.18 3.82 9.60
C PHE A 569 14.79 4.34 8.20
N GLU A 570 15.56 4.00 7.17
CA GLU A 570 15.22 4.34 5.78
C GLU A 570 13.85 3.75 5.37
N ILE A 571 13.60 2.48 5.70
CA ILE A 571 12.33 1.83 5.40
C ILE A 571 11.18 2.51 6.15
N LYS A 572 11.36 2.78 7.44
CA LYS A 572 10.38 3.48 8.29
C LYS A 572 10.01 4.82 7.68
N GLU A 573 10.98 5.70 7.43
CA GLU A 573 10.73 7.06 6.95
C GLU A 573 10.03 7.06 5.58
N LYS A 574 10.40 6.15 4.68
CA LYS A 574 9.84 6.10 3.33
C LYS A 574 8.45 5.45 3.26
N TRP A 575 8.18 4.43 4.06
CA TRP A 575 7.05 3.53 3.83
C TRP A 575 6.08 3.42 5.00
N ILE A 576 6.60 3.47 6.23
CA ILE A 576 5.86 3.09 7.42
C ILE A 576 6.24 3.99 8.60
N PRO A 577 6.08 5.32 8.48
CA PRO A 577 6.76 6.27 9.36
C PRO A 577 6.25 6.22 10.81
N SER A 578 5.07 5.63 11.04
CA SER A 578 4.52 5.46 12.38
C SER A 578 5.01 4.24 13.15
N ILE A 579 5.71 3.30 12.48
CA ILE A 579 6.23 2.11 13.14
C ILE A 579 7.32 2.48 14.15
N GLN A 580 7.27 1.88 15.33
CA GLN A 580 8.29 2.02 16.34
C GLN A 580 8.90 0.64 16.61
N TYR A 581 10.18 0.66 16.98
CA TYR A 581 10.94 -0.53 17.31
C TYR A 581 12.12 -0.13 18.19
N ASP A 582 12.53 -1.06 19.04
CA ASP A 582 13.66 -0.92 19.93
C ASP A 582 14.67 -2.05 19.70
N TRP A 583 15.95 -1.73 19.87
CA TRP A 583 17.00 -2.75 19.91
C TRP A 583 17.11 -3.32 21.32
N CYS A 584 17.08 -4.63 21.41
CA CYS A 584 17.02 -5.36 22.67
C CYS A 584 18.06 -6.50 22.73
N PHE A 585 18.34 -6.96 23.94
CA PHE A 585 18.96 -8.27 24.19
C PHE A 585 17.97 -9.18 24.94
N GLU A 586 18.23 -10.49 24.89
CA GLU A 586 17.48 -11.50 25.62
C GLU A 586 18.14 -11.73 26.98
N GLU A 587 17.33 -11.77 28.04
CA GLU A 587 17.73 -12.23 29.36
C GLU A 587 17.04 -13.57 29.64
N GLU A 588 17.78 -14.59 30.09
CA GLU A 588 17.20 -15.88 30.47
C GLU A 588 16.25 -15.67 31.66
N SER A 589 14.95 -15.84 31.44
CA SER A 589 13.98 -15.79 32.52
C SER A 589 14.07 -17.07 33.35
N ASP A 590 14.28 -16.95 34.67
CA ASP A 590 14.34 -18.06 35.65
C ASP A 590 13.05 -18.90 35.77
N GLU A 591 11.98 -18.56 35.04
CA GLU A 591 10.73 -19.30 35.07
C GLU A 591 10.55 -20.13 33.78
N GLY A 592 10.37 -21.45 33.96
CA GLY A 592 10.22 -22.47 32.90
C GLY A 592 8.99 -22.35 31.98
N ALA A 593 8.56 -21.14 31.65
CA ALA A 593 7.61 -20.83 30.60
C ALA A 593 8.38 -20.13 29.48
N GLY A 594 8.61 -20.79 28.34
CA GLY A 594 9.43 -20.31 27.21
C GLY A 594 8.94 -19.03 26.52
N LYS A 595 8.89 -17.92 27.25
CA LYS A 595 8.51 -16.59 26.81
C LYS A 595 9.76 -15.71 26.91
N LEU A 596 10.28 -15.33 25.75
CA LEU A 596 11.41 -14.42 25.62
C LEU A 596 11.07 -13.07 26.29
N SER A 597 11.94 -12.61 27.19
CA SER A 597 11.92 -11.24 27.74
C SER A 597 12.98 -10.40 27.04
N PHE A 598 12.54 -9.28 26.45
CA PHE A 598 13.41 -8.33 25.77
C PHE A 598 13.72 -7.14 26.67
N HIS A 599 15.01 -6.81 26.76
CA HIS A 599 15.49 -5.64 27.51
C HIS A 599 16.07 -4.62 26.52
N PRO A 600 15.54 -3.39 26.47
CA PRO A 600 16.06 -2.35 25.59
C PRO A 600 17.52 -2.04 25.89
N LEU A 601 18.34 -1.83 24.86
CA LEU A 601 19.71 -1.36 25.02
C LEU A 601 19.68 0.08 25.56
N SER A 602 20.10 0.30 26.81
CA SER A 602 20.15 1.66 27.38
C SER A 602 21.11 2.56 26.62
N ASP A 603 20.89 3.88 26.60
CA ASP A 603 21.79 4.85 25.94
C ASP A 603 23.25 4.79 26.47
N ILE A 604 23.45 4.28 27.69
CA ILE A 604 24.76 4.08 28.30
C ILE A 604 25.36 2.72 27.92
N GLU A 605 24.56 1.67 27.77
CA GLU A 605 25.00 0.35 27.25
C GLU A 605 25.15 0.33 25.73
N GLN A 606 24.50 1.26 25.03
CA GLN A 606 24.80 1.61 23.63
C GLN A 606 26.25 2.08 23.44
N GLU A 607 26.98 2.46 24.50
CA GLU A 607 28.44 2.63 24.50
C GLU A 607 29.17 1.59 25.38
N ALA A 608 28.58 1.11 26.47
CA ALA A 608 29.25 0.28 27.48
C ALA A 608 29.25 -1.22 27.19
N ALA A 609 28.24 -1.77 26.52
CA ALA A 609 28.31 -3.14 25.95
C ALA A 609 29.42 -3.24 24.87
N MET A 610 29.97 -2.09 24.46
CA MET A 610 31.05 -1.93 23.48
C MET A 610 32.36 -1.41 24.07
N ARG A 611 32.50 -1.32 25.40
CA ARG A 611 33.75 -0.89 26.07
C ARG A 611 34.37 -1.93 27.00
N SER A 612 33.86 -3.16 27.06
CA SER A 612 34.59 -4.26 27.72
C SER A 612 35.57 -4.94 26.76
N SER A 613 36.48 -4.16 26.19
CA SER A 613 37.76 -4.62 25.66
C SER A 613 38.81 -3.56 26.01
N ARG A 614 39.39 -3.71 27.20
CA ARG A 614 40.77 -3.31 27.43
C ARG A 614 41.63 -4.56 27.43
#